data_AF-A0A8S8Y3A5-F1
#
_entry.id   AF-A0A8S8Y3A5-F1
#
_cell.length_a   1.000
_cell.length_b   1.000
_cell.length_c   1.000
_cell.angle_alpha   90.00
_cell.angle_beta   90.00
_cell.angle_gamma   90.00
#
_symmetry.space_group_name_H-M   'P 1'
#
loop_
_entity.id
_entity.type
_entity.pdbx_description
1 polymer ?
#
loop_
_entity_poly.entity_id
_entity_poly.type
_entity_poly.pdbx_seq_one_letter_code
_entity_poly.pdbx_strand_id
1 'polypeptide(L)'
;MTEAQDENTRPDADLRDHLHQMEAKVRKLRDARNNHNDQAKRFAEQRNAIQAQYKEHREKLDMSVAEVKAIRAEQNLHKTRRDAVQAQIRDLIGQSKAQRGDKNDKKSASFEFNKLSSEVDNMEKTYETRGGMSAKKEKETMEKIKNMRRRMKELEPEVEKLQLIKVDLSNRDEAIAQLKAEADAAHKDFVECLERAKGMSKEVRRIICSQRFP
;
A
#
# COMPACT_ATOMS: atom_id res chain seq x y z
N MET A 1 -39.98 68.40 -89.40
CA MET A 1 -38.87 69.33 -89.17
C MET A 1 -39.16 69.99 -87.83
N THR A 2 -38.67 69.39 -86.74
CA THR A 2 -37.54 69.88 -85.88
C THR A 2 -38.06 70.98 -84.94
N GLU A 3 -38.08 70.88 -83.61
CA GLU A 3 -37.13 70.36 -82.59
C GLU A 3 -37.95 69.89 -81.35
N ALA A 4 -37.77 68.70 -80.74
CA ALA A 4 -36.75 68.34 -79.72
C ALA A 4 -36.64 69.39 -78.59
N GLN A 5 -36.81 69.15 -77.28
CA GLN A 5 -36.76 67.97 -76.42
C GLN A 5 -37.42 68.31 -75.06
N ASP A 6 -37.83 67.26 -74.33
CA ASP A 6 -38.39 67.26 -72.98
C ASP A 6 -37.56 68.04 -71.94
N GLU A 7 -38.06 69.20 -71.48
CA GLU A 7 -37.55 69.89 -70.28
C GLU A 7 -38.62 70.00 -69.18
N ASN A 8 -39.19 68.86 -68.80
CA ASN A 8 -39.82 68.75 -67.49
C ASN A 8 -39.72 67.32 -66.96
N THR A 9 -38.52 66.75 -67.02
CA THR A 9 -38.14 65.61 -66.19
C THR A 9 -38.22 66.09 -64.75
N ARG A 10 -39.37 65.85 -64.11
CA ARG A 10 -39.70 66.36 -62.79
C ARG A 10 -38.50 66.12 -61.85
N PRO A 11 -37.85 67.16 -61.31
CA PRO A 11 -36.74 66.97 -60.36
C PRO A 11 -37.16 66.10 -59.16
N ASP A 12 -38.45 66.04 -58.86
CA ASP A 12 -39.06 65.15 -57.87
C ASP A 12 -38.86 63.65 -58.14
N ALA A 13 -38.74 63.20 -59.39
CA ALA A 13 -38.56 61.77 -59.71
C ALA A 13 -37.14 61.31 -59.36
N ASP A 14 -36.12 62.07 -59.77
CA ASP A 14 -34.73 61.78 -59.43
C ASP A 14 -34.45 61.90 -57.93
N LEU A 15 -35.11 62.86 -57.25
CA LEU A 15 -35.08 62.98 -55.79
C LEU A 15 -35.73 61.78 -55.08
N ARG A 16 -36.85 61.25 -55.61
CA ARG A 16 -37.49 60.02 -55.09
C ARG A 16 -36.63 58.79 -55.31
N ASP A 17 -36.01 58.65 -56.47
CA ASP A 17 -35.12 57.53 -56.76
C ASP A 17 -33.84 57.60 -55.90
N HIS A 18 -33.30 58.80 -55.68
CA HIS A 18 -32.19 59.00 -54.75
C HIS A 18 -32.58 58.66 -53.31
N LEU A 19 -33.77 59.09 -52.86
CA LEU A 19 -34.32 58.73 -51.55
C LEU A 19 -34.47 57.21 -51.41
N HIS A 20 -35.04 56.53 -52.40
CA HIS A 20 -35.17 55.07 -52.39
C HIS A 20 -33.82 54.35 -52.38
N GLN A 21 -32.82 54.86 -53.12
CA GLN A 21 -31.46 54.34 -53.06
C GLN A 21 -30.83 54.55 -51.67
N MET A 22 -31.07 55.69 -51.03
CA MET A 22 -30.61 55.97 -49.67
C MET A 22 -31.32 55.08 -48.64
N GLU A 23 -32.63 54.91 -48.73
CA GLU A 23 -33.42 54.01 -47.88
C GLU A 23 -32.97 52.55 -48.03
N ALA A 24 -32.71 52.10 -49.25
CA ALA A 24 -32.16 50.77 -49.52
C ALA A 24 -30.76 50.60 -48.92
N LYS A 25 -29.90 51.62 -48.99
CA LYS A 25 -28.58 51.61 -48.32
C LYS A 25 -28.72 51.55 -46.80
N VAL A 26 -29.60 52.34 -46.20
CA VAL A 26 -29.86 52.32 -44.74
C VAL A 26 -30.41 50.97 -44.30
N ARG A 27 -31.31 50.36 -45.09
CA ARG A 27 -31.83 49.02 -44.82
C ARG A 27 -30.71 47.98 -44.86
N LYS A 28 -29.87 47.97 -45.89
CA LYS A 28 -28.70 47.07 -45.99
C LYS A 28 -27.74 47.24 -44.81
N LEU A 29 -27.46 48.47 -44.38
CA LEU A 29 -26.61 48.74 -43.22
C LEU A 29 -27.23 48.24 -41.91
N ARG A 30 -28.55 48.38 -41.74
CA ARG A 30 -29.28 47.82 -40.59
C ARG A 30 -29.23 46.30 -40.59
N ASP A 31 -29.43 45.67 -41.74
CA ASP A 31 -29.38 44.21 -41.88
C ASP A 31 -27.96 43.68 -41.60
N ALA A 32 -26.92 44.34 -42.13
CA ALA A 32 -25.52 43.99 -41.84
C ALA A 32 -25.19 44.14 -40.35
N ARG A 33 -25.61 45.23 -39.71
CA ARG A 33 -25.45 45.44 -38.27
C ARG A 33 -26.16 44.36 -37.46
N ASN A 34 -27.40 44.01 -37.82
CA ASN A 34 -28.16 42.98 -37.13
C ASN A 34 -27.47 41.60 -37.28
N ASN A 35 -27.00 41.27 -38.49
CA ASN A 35 -26.23 40.05 -38.75
C ASN A 35 -24.94 39.98 -37.92
N HIS A 36 -24.17 41.07 -37.82
CA HIS A 36 -22.98 41.12 -36.97
C HIS A 36 -23.32 40.98 -35.47
N ASN A 37 -24.42 41.57 -35.02
CA ASN A 37 -24.89 41.41 -33.64
C ASN A 37 -25.29 39.96 -33.34
N ASP A 38 -26.02 39.31 -34.25
CA ASP A 38 -26.42 37.91 -34.10
C ASP A 38 -25.21 36.97 -34.14
N GLN A 39 -24.21 37.23 -35.00
CA GLN A 39 -22.95 36.51 -35.00
C GLN A 39 -22.18 36.70 -33.68
N ALA A 40 -22.09 37.93 -33.17
CA ALA A 40 -21.43 38.22 -31.91
C ALA A 40 -22.09 37.50 -30.73
N LYS A 41 -23.43 37.46 -30.70
CA LYS A 41 -24.19 36.68 -29.71
C LYS A 41 -23.89 35.20 -29.79
N ARG A 42 -23.90 34.61 -30.99
CA ARG A 42 -23.57 33.19 -31.21
C ARG A 42 -22.15 32.86 -30.74
N PHE A 43 -21.16 33.70 -31.04
CA PHE A 43 -19.79 33.48 -30.57
C PHE A 43 -19.68 33.63 -29.05
N ALA A 44 -20.41 34.58 -28.44
CA ALA A 44 -20.47 34.71 -26.99
C ALA A 44 -21.09 33.48 -26.33
N GLU A 45 -22.19 32.95 -26.88
CA GLU A 45 -22.83 31.71 -26.44
C GLU A 45 -21.89 30.51 -26.56
N GLN A 46 -21.21 30.36 -27.71
CA GLN A 46 -20.21 29.29 -27.92
C GLN A 46 -19.07 29.38 -26.90
N ARG A 47 -18.52 30.57 -26.67
CA ARG A 47 -17.47 30.78 -25.67
C ARG A 47 -17.95 30.42 -24.27
N ASN A 48 -19.15 30.88 -23.90
CA ASN A 48 -19.73 30.60 -22.58
C ASN A 48 -20.00 29.11 -22.40
N ALA A 49 -20.46 28.41 -23.44
CA ALA A 49 -20.68 26.96 -23.43
C ALA A 49 -19.35 26.20 -23.21
N ILE A 50 -18.28 26.58 -23.93
CA ILE A 50 -16.94 25.99 -23.74
C ILE A 50 -16.43 26.25 -22.33
N GLN A 51 -16.60 27.46 -21.80
CA GLN A 51 -16.19 27.79 -20.43
C GLN A 51 -16.97 26.99 -19.38
N ALA A 52 -18.28 26.80 -19.59
CA ALA A 52 -19.10 25.97 -18.71
C ALA A 52 -18.63 24.52 -18.71
N GLN A 53 -18.41 23.92 -19.89
CA GLN A 53 -17.85 22.57 -20.04
C GLN A 53 -16.49 22.44 -19.34
N TYR A 54 -15.59 23.41 -19.56
CA TYR A 54 -14.28 23.40 -18.91
C TYR A 54 -14.40 23.42 -17.38
N LYS A 55 -15.30 24.24 -16.84
CA LYS A 55 -15.55 24.31 -15.39
C LYS A 55 -16.04 22.97 -14.85
N GLU A 56 -17.06 22.37 -15.47
CA GLU A 56 -17.59 21.06 -15.08
C GLU A 56 -16.52 19.96 -15.14
N HIS A 57 -15.70 19.96 -16.18
CA HIS A 57 -14.62 18.98 -16.32
C HIS A 57 -13.53 19.16 -15.28
N ARG A 58 -13.20 20.41 -14.94
CA ARG A 58 -12.24 20.72 -13.88
C ARG A 58 -12.76 20.26 -12.51
N GLU A 59 -14.03 20.51 -12.21
CA GLU A 59 -14.67 20.04 -10.97
C GLU A 59 -14.65 18.51 -10.88
N LYS A 60 -14.97 17.80 -11.97
CA LYS A 60 -14.86 16.33 -12.04
C LYS A 60 -13.42 15.84 -11.84
N LEU A 61 -12.45 16.52 -12.42
CA LEU A 61 -11.04 16.20 -12.24
C LEU A 61 -10.58 16.43 -10.80
N ASP A 62 -10.95 17.56 -10.20
CA ASP A 62 -10.60 17.88 -8.81
C ASP A 62 -11.21 16.86 -7.83
N MET A 63 -12.46 16.43 -8.05
CA MET A 63 -13.09 15.35 -7.27
C MET A 63 -12.33 14.02 -7.40
N SER A 64 -12.09 13.56 -8.63
CA SER A 64 -11.38 12.29 -8.86
C SER A 64 -9.93 12.31 -8.32
N VAL A 65 -9.23 13.44 -8.39
CA VAL A 65 -7.91 13.62 -7.77
C VAL A 65 -7.99 13.59 -6.24
N ALA A 66 -9.02 14.18 -5.64
CA ALA A 66 -9.24 14.12 -4.20
C ALA A 66 -9.50 12.68 -3.71
N GLU A 67 -10.30 11.91 -4.44
CA GLU A 67 -10.54 10.49 -4.14
C GLU A 67 -9.24 9.66 -4.24
N VAL A 68 -8.44 9.85 -5.30
CA VAL A 68 -7.13 9.18 -5.42
C VAL A 68 -6.21 9.54 -4.24
N LYS A 69 -6.23 10.80 -3.79
CA LYS A 69 -5.46 11.21 -2.61
C LYS A 69 -5.95 10.54 -1.33
N ALA A 70 -7.27 10.42 -1.13
CA ALA A 70 -7.84 9.75 0.02
C ALA A 70 -7.43 8.27 0.08
N ILE A 71 -7.54 7.55 -1.05
CA ILE A 71 -7.13 6.14 -1.13
C ILE A 71 -5.62 5.98 -0.89
N ARG A 72 -4.79 6.92 -1.36
CA ARG A 72 -3.35 6.91 -1.07
C ARG A 72 -3.05 7.16 0.41
N ALA A 73 -3.86 7.95 1.11
CA ALA A 73 -3.72 8.15 2.55
C ALA A 73 -4.05 6.85 3.31
N GLU A 74 -5.15 6.17 2.94
CA GLU A 74 -5.50 4.85 3.48
C GLU A 74 -4.41 3.81 3.19
N GLN A 75 -3.89 3.79 1.97
CA GLN A 75 -2.77 2.94 1.57
C GLN A 75 -1.54 3.17 2.48
N ASN A 76 -1.20 4.42 2.77
CA ASN A 76 -0.08 4.74 3.65
C ASN A 76 -0.33 4.25 5.08
N LEU A 77 -1.56 4.30 5.57
CA LEU A 77 -1.91 3.74 6.88
C LEU A 77 -1.61 2.22 6.92
N HIS A 78 -2.10 1.45 5.95
CA HIS A 78 -1.82 0.00 5.88
C HIS A 78 -0.32 -0.29 5.73
N LYS A 79 0.40 0.53 4.96
CA LYS A 79 1.86 0.43 4.83
C LYS A 79 2.56 0.63 6.17
N THR A 80 2.22 1.69 6.91
CA THR A 80 2.83 1.98 8.22
C THR A 80 2.53 0.88 9.23
N ARG A 81 1.29 0.34 9.25
CA ARG A 81 0.92 -0.79 10.10
C ARG A 81 1.75 -2.03 9.77
N ARG A 82 1.86 -2.40 8.49
CA ARG A 82 2.67 -3.53 8.04
C ARG A 82 4.14 -3.34 8.44
N ASP A 83 4.71 -2.17 8.18
CA ASP A 83 6.13 -1.89 8.47
C ASP A 83 6.42 -1.94 9.98
N ALA A 84 5.48 -1.47 10.82
CA ALA A 84 5.57 -1.59 12.27
C ALA A 84 5.53 -3.05 12.75
N VAL A 85 4.58 -3.85 12.24
CA VAL A 85 4.47 -5.28 12.58
C VAL A 85 5.71 -6.05 12.08
N GLN A 86 6.22 -5.73 10.89
CA GLN A 86 7.46 -6.33 10.37
C GLN A 86 8.71 -5.93 11.17
N ALA A 87 8.75 -4.73 11.74
CA ALA A 87 9.80 -4.34 12.68
C ALA A 87 9.71 -5.20 13.96
N GLN A 88 8.52 -5.33 14.56
CA GLN A 88 8.31 -6.19 15.73
C GLN A 88 8.71 -7.65 15.48
N ILE A 89 8.36 -8.21 14.32
CA ILE A 89 8.76 -9.56 13.92
C ILE A 89 10.30 -9.67 13.83
N ARG A 90 10.97 -8.69 13.23
CA ARG A 90 12.43 -8.68 13.12
C ARG A 90 13.10 -8.63 14.50
N ASP A 91 12.56 -7.82 15.41
CA ASP A 91 13.08 -7.69 16.77
C ASP A 91 12.90 -9.00 17.56
N LEU A 92 11.72 -9.62 17.49
CA LEU A 92 11.45 -10.92 18.13
C LEU A 92 12.32 -12.04 17.56
N ILE A 93 12.53 -12.07 16.24
CA ILE A 93 13.46 -13.03 15.61
C ILE A 93 14.90 -12.76 16.06
N GLY A 94 15.31 -11.50 16.16
CA GLY A 94 16.63 -11.10 16.65
C GLY A 94 16.87 -11.60 18.09
N GLN A 95 15.91 -11.38 18.98
CA GLN A 95 15.95 -11.87 20.36
C GLN A 95 15.99 -13.40 20.42
N SER A 96 15.14 -14.09 19.65
CA SER A 96 15.11 -15.56 19.57
C SER A 96 16.45 -16.13 19.07
N LYS A 97 17.08 -15.49 18.07
CA LYS A 97 18.41 -15.89 17.57
C LYS A 97 19.50 -15.70 18.61
N ALA A 98 19.53 -14.56 19.31
CA ALA A 98 20.50 -14.31 20.39
C ALA A 98 20.36 -15.35 21.51
N GLN A 99 19.13 -15.67 21.91
CA GLN A 99 18.85 -16.66 22.95
C GLN A 99 19.16 -18.10 22.52
N ARG A 100 19.00 -18.44 21.23
CA ARG A 100 19.42 -19.74 20.69
C ARG A 100 20.95 -19.91 20.64
N GLY A 101 21.69 -18.82 20.42
CA GLY A 101 23.16 -18.82 20.51
C GLY A 101 23.65 -19.26 21.90
N ASP A 102 23.13 -18.61 22.95
CA ASP A 102 23.41 -18.95 24.36
C ASP A 102 22.91 -20.35 24.77
N LYS A 103 21.83 -20.84 24.14
CA LYS A 103 21.30 -22.19 24.40
C LYS A 103 22.18 -23.30 23.83
N ASN A 104 22.95 -23.09 22.76
CA ASN A 104 23.78 -24.15 22.18
C ASN A 104 24.92 -24.57 23.12
N ASP A 105 25.51 -23.63 23.84
CA ASP A 105 26.54 -23.94 24.85
C ASP A 105 25.93 -24.72 26.03
N LYS A 106 24.73 -24.31 26.48
CA LYS A 106 24.00 -24.99 27.56
C LYS A 106 23.39 -26.33 27.13
N LYS A 107 23.09 -26.54 25.85
CA LYS A 107 22.66 -27.85 25.34
C LYS A 107 23.72 -28.93 25.53
N SER A 108 25.01 -28.57 25.51
CA SER A 108 26.09 -29.48 25.87
C SER A 108 25.90 -30.01 27.30
N ALA A 109 25.51 -29.14 28.25
CA ALA A 109 25.25 -29.51 29.64
C ALA A 109 24.05 -30.47 29.78
N SER A 110 22.95 -30.24 29.05
CA SER A 110 21.80 -31.16 29.07
C SER A 110 22.08 -32.49 28.36
N PHE A 111 22.89 -32.49 27.31
CA PHE A 111 23.33 -33.72 26.66
C PHE A 111 24.26 -34.53 27.58
N GLU A 112 25.19 -33.88 28.27
CA GLU A 112 26.03 -34.49 29.30
C GLU A 112 25.21 -35.07 30.45
N PHE A 113 24.20 -34.35 30.95
CA PHE A 113 23.29 -34.84 31.98
C PHE A 113 22.55 -36.12 31.54
N ASN A 114 21.98 -36.14 30.33
CA ASN A 114 21.26 -37.32 29.81
C ASN A 114 22.20 -38.51 29.56
N LYS A 115 23.43 -38.24 29.10
CA LYS A 115 24.47 -39.27 28.91
C LYS A 115 24.89 -39.87 30.25
N LEU A 116 25.17 -39.04 31.25
CA LEU A 116 25.53 -39.47 32.60
C LEU A 116 24.38 -40.23 33.27
N SER A 117 23.13 -39.79 33.09
CA SER A 117 21.95 -40.51 33.60
C SER A 117 21.82 -41.90 33.00
N SER A 118 21.99 -42.02 31.68
CA SER A 118 21.93 -43.32 30.98
C SER A 118 23.09 -44.25 31.38
N GLU A 119 24.28 -43.70 31.59
CA GLU A 119 25.44 -44.46 32.08
C GLU A 119 25.27 -44.92 33.54
N VAL A 120 24.68 -44.09 34.40
CA VAL A 120 24.32 -44.44 35.78
C VAL A 120 23.28 -45.55 35.80
N ASP A 121 22.18 -45.42 35.03
CA ASP A 121 21.14 -46.45 34.94
C ASP A 121 21.69 -47.79 34.43
N ASN A 122 22.61 -47.77 33.47
CA ASN A 122 23.27 -48.97 32.97
C ASN A 122 24.23 -49.58 34.02
N MET A 123 24.97 -48.75 34.76
CA MET A 123 25.85 -49.20 35.83
C MET A 123 25.07 -49.76 37.02
N GLU A 124 23.89 -49.21 37.34
CA GLU A 124 22.98 -49.70 38.37
C GLU A 124 22.33 -51.02 37.94
N LYS A 125 21.80 -51.11 36.71
CA LYS A 125 21.28 -52.38 36.17
C LYS A 125 22.33 -53.48 36.14
N THR A 126 23.57 -53.16 35.77
CA THR A 126 24.68 -54.15 35.78
C THR A 126 25.12 -54.53 37.19
N TYR A 127 25.02 -53.62 38.16
CA TYR A 127 25.21 -53.94 39.57
C TYR A 127 24.11 -54.89 40.08
N GLU A 128 22.85 -54.63 39.74
CA GLU A 128 21.68 -55.44 40.13
C GLU A 128 21.66 -56.83 39.48
N THR A 129 22.03 -56.93 38.19
CA THR A 129 22.01 -58.22 37.46
C THR A 129 23.28 -59.06 37.64
N ARG A 130 24.42 -58.44 37.95
CA ARG A 130 25.69 -59.14 38.13
C ARG A 130 25.99 -59.36 39.61
N GLY A 131 25.21 -60.23 40.25
CA GLY A 131 25.48 -60.72 41.61
C GLY A 131 26.76 -61.56 41.65
N GLY A 132 27.92 -60.91 41.85
CA GLY A 132 29.22 -61.59 41.91
C GLY A 132 30.44 -60.76 41.46
N MET A 133 30.42 -59.43 41.61
CA MET A 133 31.61 -58.62 41.39
C MET A 133 32.58 -58.76 42.58
N SER A 134 33.90 -58.76 42.34
CA SER A 134 34.86 -58.79 43.45
C SER A 134 34.74 -57.51 44.28
N ALA A 135 34.93 -57.59 45.60
CA ALA A 135 34.76 -56.46 46.52
C ALA A 135 35.51 -55.17 46.09
N LYS A 136 36.63 -55.32 45.37
CA LYS A 136 37.39 -54.20 44.79
C LYS A 136 36.66 -53.54 43.62
N LYS A 137 36.12 -54.31 42.68
CA LYS A 137 35.37 -53.81 41.52
C LYS A 137 34.03 -53.22 41.93
N GLU A 138 33.41 -53.80 42.95
CA GLU A 138 32.15 -53.36 43.53
C GLU A 138 32.28 -51.96 44.16
N LYS A 139 33.36 -51.74 44.91
CA LYS A 139 33.69 -50.44 45.50
C LYS A 139 34.01 -49.39 44.43
N GLU A 140 34.77 -49.76 43.39
CA GLU A 140 35.07 -48.89 42.24
C GLU A 140 33.82 -48.50 41.43
N THR A 141 32.88 -49.43 41.20
CA THR A 141 31.61 -49.11 40.53
C THR A 141 30.74 -48.19 41.37
N MET A 142 30.72 -48.40 42.69
CA MET A 142 29.95 -47.55 43.62
C MET A 142 30.52 -46.13 43.70
N GLU A 143 31.85 -45.98 43.72
CA GLU A 143 32.53 -44.68 43.69
C GLU A 143 32.27 -43.93 42.37
N LYS A 144 32.29 -44.64 41.23
CA LYS A 144 31.92 -44.06 39.93
C LYS A 144 30.46 -43.61 39.88
N ILE A 145 29.52 -44.43 40.35
CA ILE A 145 28.10 -44.05 40.46
C ILE A 145 27.94 -42.81 41.35
N LYS A 146 28.62 -42.73 42.49
CA LYS A 146 28.59 -41.55 43.36
C LYS A 146 29.13 -40.29 42.67
N ASN A 147 30.24 -40.40 41.95
CA ASN A 147 30.83 -39.27 41.24
C ASN A 147 29.93 -38.79 40.09
N MET A 148 29.30 -39.71 39.36
CA MET A 148 28.37 -39.38 38.28
C MET A 148 27.06 -38.78 38.83
N ARG A 149 26.52 -39.30 39.94
CA ARG A 149 25.36 -38.71 40.64
C ARG A 149 25.66 -37.30 41.18
N ARG A 150 26.89 -37.04 41.66
CA ARG A 150 27.32 -35.69 42.08
C ARG A 150 27.35 -34.73 40.89
N ARG A 151 27.92 -35.16 39.76
CA ARG A 151 27.96 -34.38 38.51
C ARG A 151 26.56 -34.13 37.93
N MET A 152 25.65 -35.10 38.03
CA MET A 152 24.24 -34.91 37.67
C MET A 152 23.57 -33.84 38.54
N LYS A 153 23.80 -33.84 39.85
CA LYS A 153 23.24 -32.84 40.77
C LYS A 153 23.74 -31.42 40.50
N GLU A 154 24.97 -31.29 39.97
CA GLU A 154 25.53 -30.01 39.53
C GLU A 154 24.91 -29.53 38.19
N LEU A 155 24.58 -30.46 37.29
CA LEU A 155 24.00 -30.18 35.98
C LEU A 155 22.47 -30.02 35.99
N GLU A 156 21.77 -30.57 36.98
CA GLU A 156 20.31 -30.51 37.17
C GLU A 156 19.72 -29.07 37.10
N PRO A 157 20.25 -28.06 37.83
CA PRO A 157 19.73 -26.70 37.75
C PRO A 157 19.98 -26.04 36.38
N GLU A 158 20.96 -26.51 35.61
CA GLU A 158 21.21 -26.02 34.24
C GLU A 158 20.18 -26.61 33.26
N VAL A 159 19.79 -27.87 33.44
CA VAL A 159 18.76 -28.54 32.63
C VAL A 159 17.38 -27.92 32.85
N GLU A 160 17.00 -27.61 34.10
CA GLU A 160 15.72 -26.93 34.41
C GLU A 160 15.64 -25.55 33.74
N LYS A 161 16.72 -24.76 33.81
CA LYS A 161 16.81 -23.46 33.11
C LYS A 161 16.63 -23.63 31.60
N LEU A 162 17.17 -24.69 31.00
CA LEU A 162 17.04 -24.97 29.56
C LEU A 162 15.63 -25.36 29.13
N GLN A 163 14.89 -26.06 30.01
CA GLN A 163 13.49 -26.39 29.80
C GLN A 163 12.62 -25.14 29.83
N LEU A 164 12.82 -24.24 30.81
CA LEU A 164 12.14 -22.94 30.87
C LEU A 164 12.41 -22.10 29.61
N ILE A 165 13.67 -21.98 29.20
CA ILE A 165 14.04 -21.29 27.94
C ILE A 165 13.36 -21.92 26.72
N LYS A 166 13.11 -23.25 26.72
CA LYS A 166 12.40 -23.91 25.60
C LYS A 166 10.94 -23.45 25.53
N VAL A 167 10.23 -23.41 26.66
CA VAL A 167 8.84 -22.97 26.73
C VAL A 167 8.72 -21.50 26.31
N ASP A 168 9.65 -20.65 26.75
CA ASP A 168 9.67 -19.23 26.37
C ASP A 168 9.89 -19.00 24.87
N LEU A 169 10.74 -19.83 24.24
CA LEU A 169 10.95 -19.76 22.78
C LEU A 169 9.71 -20.21 22.01
N SER A 170 8.98 -21.23 22.50
CA SER A 170 7.73 -21.68 21.89
C SER A 170 6.66 -20.58 21.91
N ASN A 171 6.47 -19.91 23.05
CA ASN A 171 5.54 -18.79 23.16
C ASN A 171 5.91 -17.62 22.22
N ARG A 172 7.21 -17.35 22.05
CA ARG A 172 7.70 -16.34 21.10
C ARG A 172 7.46 -16.75 19.64
N ASP A 173 7.67 -18.02 19.30
CA ASP A 173 7.45 -18.54 17.95
C ASP A 173 5.95 -18.49 17.58
N GLU A 174 5.04 -18.74 18.54
CA GLU A 174 3.60 -18.55 18.38
C GLU A 174 3.23 -17.07 18.18
N ALA A 175 3.81 -16.15 18.97
CA ALA A 175 3.61 -14.71 18.80
C ALA A 175 4.10 -14.22 17.43
N ILE A 176 5.24 -14.73 16.94
CA ILE A 176 5.74 -14.42 15.59
C ILE A 176 4.75 -14.92 14.52
N ALA A 177 4.16 -16.10 14.70
CA ALA A 177 3.19 -16.64 13.75
C ALA A 177 1.92 -15.76 13.68
N GLN A 178 1.43 -15.28 14.83
CA GLN A 178 0.29 -14.36 14.90
C GLN A 178 0.59 -13.01 14.24
N LEU A 179 1.74 -12.39 14.57
CA LEU A 179 2.15 -11.12 13.96
C LEU A 179 2.36 -11.26 12.45
N LYS A 180 2.86 -12.40 11.97
CA LYS A 180 2.96 -12.66 10.52
C LYS A 180 1.59 -12.71 9.86
N ALA A 181 0.63 -13.40 10.46
CA ALA A 181 -0.75 -13.45 9.95
C ALA A 181 -1.38 -12.04 9.89
N GLU A 182 -1.15 -11.20 10.90
CA GLU A 182 -1.59 -9.80 10.91
C GLU A 182 -0.89 -8.97 9.82
N ALA A 183 0.43 -9.14 9.64
CA ALA A 183 1.19 -8.46 8.60
C ALA A 183 0.72 -8.84 7.19
N ASP A 184 0.42 -10.12 6.96
CA ASP A 184 -0.08 -10.63 5.69
C ASP A 184 -1.50 -10.11 5.39
N ALA A 185 -2.36 -10.02 6.40
CA ALA A 185 -3.67 -9.38 6.28
C ALA A 185 -3.54 -7.90 5.91
N ALA A 186 -2.71 -7.13 6.64
CA ALA A 186 -2.46 -5.73 6.34
C ALA A 186 -1.81 -5.52 4.95
N HIS A 187 -0.97 -6.47 4.51
CA HIS A 187 -0.39 -6.44 3.17
C HIS A 187 -1.44 -6.67 2.08
N LYS A 188 -2.38 -7.60 2.29
CA LYS A 188 -3.49 -7.83 1.38
C LYS A 188 -4.35 -6.57 1.21
N ASP A 189 -4.72 -5.93 2.31
CA ASP A 189 -5.49 -4.67 2.29
C ASP A 189 -4.73 -3.56 1.55
N PHE A 190 -3.41 -3.46 1.78
CA PHE A 190 -2.56 -2.51 1.06
C PHE A 190 -2.54 -2.77 -0.46
N VAL A 191 -2.45 -4.03 -0.89
CA VAL A 191 -2.44 -4.41 -2.31
C VAL A 191 -3.79 -4.09 -2.95
N GLU A 192 -4.90 -4.38 -2.28
CA GLU A 192 -6.23 -4.03 -2.78
C GLU A 192 -6.40 -2.51 -2.95
N CYS A 193 -5.99 -1.72 -1.96
CA CYS A 193 -6.01 -0.25 -2.06
C CYS A 193 -5.12 0.26 -3.19
N LEU A 194 -3.95 -0.35 -3.38
CA LEU A 194 -3.00 0.00 -4.44
C LEU A 194 -3.59 -0.27 -5.84
N GLU A 195 -4.28 -1.39 -6.04
CA GLU A 195 -4.92 -1.69 -7.33
C GLU A 195 -6.11 -0.75 -7.58
N ARG A 196 -6.93 -0.44 -6.56
CA ARG A 196 -7.99 0.59 -6.67
C ARG A 196 -7.42 1.95 -7.06
N ALA A 197 -6.35 2.39 -6.39
CA ALA A 197 -5.68 3.65 -6.69
C ALA A 197 -5.09 3.70 -8.10
N LYS A 198 -4.52 2.58 -8.59
CA LYS A 198 -4.03 2.46 -9.97
C LYS A 198 -5.17 2.55 -10.99
N GLY A 199 -6.29 1.88 -10.73
CA GLY A 199 -7.49 1.96 -11.56
C GLY A 199 -7.98 3.39 -11.71
N MET A 200 -8.17 4.09 -10.59
CA MET A 200 -8.59 5.49 -10.60
C MET A 200 -7.55 6.45 -11.21
N SER A 201 -6.26 6.21 -10.97
CA SER A 201 -5.20 7.01 -11.61
C SER A 201 -5.19 6.86 -13.14
N LYS A 202 -5.56 5.68 -13.67
CA LYS A 202 -5.74 5.48 -15.11
C LYS A 202 -6.95 6.27 -15.64
N GLU A 203 -8.04 6.33 -14.88
CA GLU A 203 -9.22 7.13 -15.22
C GLU A 203 -8.89 8.62 -15.25
N VAL A 204 -8.27 9.14 -14.20
CA VAL A 204 -7.79 10.53 -14.13
C VAL A 204 -6.87 10.84 -15.31
N ARG A 205 -5.96 9.91 -15.64
CA ARG A 205 -5.08 10.08 -16.81
C ARG A 205 -5.87 10.12 -18.13
N ARG A 206 -6.94 9.31 -18.28
CA ARG A 206 -7.82 9.34 -19.46
C ARG A 206 -8.54 10.67 -19.58
N ILE A 207 -9.08 11.19 -18.47
CA ILE A 207 -9.75 12.50 -18.42
C ILE A 207 -8.77 13.61 -18.84
N ILE A 208 -7.54 13.59 -18.32
CA ILE A 208 -6.49 14.55 -18.70
C ILE A 208 -6.09 14.40 -20.18
N CYS A 209 -5.93 13.17 -20.67
CA CYS A 209 -5.52 12.92 -22.06
C CYS A 209 -6.57 13.40 -23.06
N SER A 210 -7.86 13.15 -22.75
CA SER A 210 -8.99 13.64 -23.54
C SER A 210 -9.07 15.18 -23.61
N GLN A 211 -8.36 15.89 -22.72
CA GLN A 211 -8.30 17.37 -22.72
C GLN A 211 -7.04 17.93 -23.39
N ARG A 212 -5.97 17.13 -23.52
CA ARG A 212 -4.70 17.57 -24.12
C ARG A 212 -4.79 17.69 -25.65
N PHE A 213 -5.82 17.08 -26.25
CA PHE A 213 -6.10 17.13 -27.69
C PHE A 213 -7.57 17.53 -27.90
N PRO A 214 -7.86 18.80 -28.24
CA PRO A 214 -8.91 19.10 -29.22
C PRO A 214 -8.51 18.61 -30.61
#